data_AF-A0A968BXM0-F1
#
_entry.id   AF-A0A968BXM0-F1
#
_cell.length_a   1.000
_cell.length_b   1.000
_cell.length_c   1.000
_cell.angle_alpha   90.00
_cell.angle_beta   90.00
_cell.angle_gamma   90.00
#
_symmetry.space_group_name_H-M   'P 1'
#
loop_
_entity.id
_entity.type
_entity.pdbx_description
1 polymer ?
#
loop_
_entity_poly.entity_id
_entity_poly.type
_entity_poly.pdbx_seq_one_letter_code
_entity_poly.pdbx_strand_id
1 'polypeptide(L)' 'MKRGHGSWIGVLVAVLLALLAARGQGSLAADRTIYVDAEAKGANNGNSWADAYTDLQVALDAALAG' A
#
# COMPACT_ATOMS: atom_id res chain seq x y z
N MET A 1 -44.22 23.63 10.90
CA MET A 1 -42.80 23.72 10.51
C MET A 1 -41.93 23.41 11.72
N LYS A 2 -41.38 22.19 11.85
CA LYS A 2 -40.40 21.84 12.88
C LYS A 2 -39.31 20.99 12.26
N ARG A 3 -38.39 21.66 11.57
CA ARG A 3 -37.10 21.11 11.14
C ARG A 3 -36.06 21.80 12.01
N GLY A 4 -35.35 21.07 12.86
CA GLY A 4 -34.30 21.70 13.65
C GLY A 4 -33.59 20.72 14.57
N HIS A 5 -32.27 20.72 14.51
CA HIS A 5 -31.30 20.10 15.43
C HIS A 5 -30.95 18.63 15.20
N GLY A 6 -31.90 17.71 15.05
CA GLY A 6 -31.58 16.26 14.92
C GLY A 6 -30.82 15.87 13.63
N SER A 7 -31.12 16.54 12.52
CA SER A 7 -30.52 16.21 11.20
C SER A 7 -29.06 16.63 11.07
N TRP A 8 -28.63 17.66 11.78
CA TRP A 8 -27.24 18.17 11.69
C TRP A 8 -26.28 17.33 12.52
N ILE A 9 -26.75 16.81 13.66
CA ILE A 9 -26.00 15.90 14.51
C ILE A 9 -25.74 14.58 13.77
N GLY A 10 -26.73 14.04 13.07
CA GLY A 10 -26.55 12.82 12.26
C GLY A 10 -25.52 12.97 11.14
N VAL A 11 -25.52 14.12 10.44
CA VAL A 11 -24.54 14.42 9.39
C VAL A 11 -23.14 14.58 10.00
N LEU A 12 -23.02 15.29 11.13
CA LEU A 12 -21.73 15.47 11.81
C LEU A 12 -21.16 14.15 12.34
N VAL A 13 -22.00 13.26 12.87
CA VAL A 13 -21.60 11.93 13.33
C VAL A 13 -21.19 11.05 12.15
N ALA A 14 -21.92 11.07 11.03
CA ALA A 14 -21.55 10.32 9.83
C ALA A 14 -20.22 10.80 9.23
N VAL A 15 -19.99 12.12 9.19
CA VAL A 15 -18.72 12.70 8.75
C VAL A 15 -17.58 12.35 9.72
N LEU A 16 -17.83 12.42 11.03
CA LEU A 16 -16.83 12.05 12.04
C LEU A 16 -16.46 10.57 11.97
N LEU A 17 -17.44 9.67 11.78
CA LEU A 17 -17.21 8.24 11.61
C LEU A 17 -16.43 7.93 10.33
N ALA A 18 -16.76 8.59 9.22
CA ALA A 18 -16.00 8.48 7.98
C ALA A 18 -14.55 8.98 8.14
N LEU A 19 -14.36 10.10 8.85
CA LEU A 19 -13.04 10.65 9.16
C LEU A 19 -12.26 9.81 10.16
N LEU A 20 -12.92 8.99 10.99
CA LEU A 20 -12.28 8.05 11.92
C LEU A 20 -11.88 6.75 11.20
N ALA A 21 -12.70 6.28 10.27
CA ALA A 21 -12.41 5.11 9.43
C ALA A 21 -11.25 5.37 8.45
N ALA A 22 -11.09 6.61 7.97
CA ALA A 22 -9.99 6.98 7.07
C ALA A 22 -8.61 7.09 7.75
N ARG A 23 -8.51 6.95 9.08
CA ARG A 23 -7.25 7.14 9.84
C ARG A 23 -6.29 5.94 9.76
N GLY A 24 -6.68 4.90 9.02
CA GLY A 24 -5.89 3.71 8.77
C GLY A 24 -5.17 3.72 7.42
N GLN A 25 -4.86 4.88 6.84
CA GLN A 25 -3.93 4.95 5.71
C GLN A 25 -2.51 4.77 6.25
N GLY A 26 -2.18 3.54 6.66
CA GLY A 26 -0.79 3.14 6.83
C GLY A 26 -0.06 3.38 5.52
N SER A 27 1.20 3.82 5.61
CA SER A 27 2.05 3.97 4.43
C SER A 27 1.98 2.68 3.61
N LEU A 28 1.49 2.78 2.36
CA LEU A 28 1.56 1.68 1.40
C LEU A 28 2.96 1.55 0.80
N ALA A 29 3.96 2.29 1.32
CA ALA A 29 5.35 1.94 1.12
C ALA A 29 5.60 0.63 1.87
N ALA A 30 5.12 -0.48 1.28
CA ALA A 30 5.68 -1.77 1.55
C ALA A 30 7.15 -1.65 1.14
N ASP A 31 8.03 -1.60 2.14
CA ASP A 31 9.46 -1.75 1.95
C ASP A 31 9.67 -3.11 1.27
N ARG A 32 9.68 -3.11 -0.06
CA ARG A 32 9.62 -4.31 -0.86
C ARG A 32 11.05 -4.70 -1.15
N THR A 33 11.59 -5.60 -0.33
CA THR A 33 12.87 -6.24 -0.60
C THR A 33 12.79 -6.97 -1.95
N ILE A 34 13.61 -6.52 -2.90
CA ILE A 34 13.79 -7.18 -4.20
C ILE A 34 15.06 -8.02 -4.13
N TYR A 35 14.93 -9.32 -4.37
CA TYR A 35 16.06 -10.26 -4.35
C TYR A 35 16.76 -10.30 -5.72
N VAL A 36 18.10 -10.33 -5.71
CA VAL A 36 18.94 -10.42 -6.90
C VAL A 36 19.99 -11.51 -6.69
N ASP A 37 20.00 -12.50 -7.57
CA ASP A 37 20.95 -13.62 -7.57
C ASP A 37 21.20 -14.05 -9.03
N ALA A 38 22.44 -13.90 -9.49
CA ALA A 38 22.84 -14.21 -10.86
C ALA A 38 22.68 -15.70 -11.22
N GLU A 39 22.61 -16.59 -10.21
CA GLU A 39 22.49 -18.02 -10.41
C GLU A 39 21.05 -18.53 -10.28
N ALA A 40 20.10 -17.67 -9.88
CA ALA A 40 18.69 -18.04 -9.73
C ALA A 40 18.10 -18.65 -11.02
N LYS A 41 17.29 -19.70 -10.84
CA LYS A 41 16.65 -20.46 -11.94
C LYS A 41 15.12 -20.43 -11.89
N GLY A 42 14.54 -19.78 -10.88
CA GLY A 42 13.09 -19.70 -10.69
C GLY A 42 12.44 -18.65 -11.59
N ALA A 43 11.38 -18.04 -11.09
CA ALA A 43 10.48 -17.20 -11.88
C ALA A 43 11.05 -15.82 -12.29
N ASN A 44 12.26 -15.46 -11.85
CA ASN A 44 12.94 -14.20 -12.19
C ASN A 44 12.06 -12.95 -11.95
N ASN A 45 11.48 -12.88 -10.76
CA ASN A 45 10.54 -11.81 -10.36
C ASN A 45 10.95 -11.08 -9.07
N GLY A 46 12.04 -11.47 -8.42
CA GLY A 46 12.60 -10.79 -7.27
C GLY A 46 11.83 -10.99 -5.96
N ASN A 47 10.87 -11.93 -5.88
CA ASN A 47 10.04 -12.15 -4.69
C ASN A 47 10.65 -13.12 -3.66
N SER A 48 11.71 -13.86 -4.03
CA SER A 48 12.44 -14.80 -3.17
C SER A 48 13.86 -15.01 -3.71
N TRP A 49 14.76 -15.65 -2.96
CA TRP A 49 16.08 -16.04 -3.50
C TRP A 49 15.96 -17.03 -4.67
N ALA A 50 15.02 -17.97 -4.60
CA ALA A 50 14.80 -18.94 -5.69
C ALA A 50 14.28 -18.26 -6.98
N ASP A 51 13.47 -17.22 -6.82
CA ASP A 51 12.85 -16.46 -7.91
C ASP A 51 13.51 -15.08 -8.13
N ALA A 52 14.73 -14.88 -7.65
CA ALA A 52 15.43 -13.62 -7.70
C ALA A 52 15.65 -13.14 -9.14
N TYR A 53 15.77 -11.83 -9.34
CA TYR A 53 16.24 -11.33 -10.63
C TYR A 53 17.69 -11.77 -10.85
N THR A 54 18.02 -12.26 -12.04
CA THR A 54 19.40 -12.63 -12.40
C THR A 54 20.25 -11.44 -12.84
N ASP A 55 19.61 -10.28 -13.06
CA ASP A 55 20.25 -9.04 -13.48
C ASP A 55 19.90 -7.89 -12.52
N LEU A 56 20.92 -7.16 -12.07
CA LEU A 56 20.74 -6.07 -11.11
C LEU A 56 20.01 -4.87 -11.72
N GLN A 57 20.24 -4.56 -12.99
CA GLN A 57 19.61 -3.41 -13.63
C GLN A 57 18.10 -3.62 -13.74
N VAL A 58 17.65 -4.83 -14.09
CA VAL A 58 16.22 -5.19 -14.11
C VAL A 58 15.59 -5.03 -12.74
N ALA A 59 16.29 -5.42 -11.67
CA ALA A 59 15.79 -5.26 -10.30
C ALA A 59 15.65 -3.79 -9.89
N LEU A 60 16.59 -2.94 -10.27
CA LEU A 60 16.55 -1.51 -10.01
C LEU A 60 15.42 -0.81 -10.80
N ASP A 61 15.22 -1.19 -12.06
CA ASP A 61 14.12 -0.67 -12.89
C ASP A 61 12.74 -1.06 -12.34
N ALA A 62 12.65 -2.21 -11.65
CA ALA A 62 11.44 -2.69 -10.99
C ALA A 62 11.18 -2.06 -9.61
N ALA A 63 12.19 -1.42 -9.00
CA ALA A 63 12.07 -0.80 -7.69
C ALA A 63 11.21 0.47 -7.74
N LEU A 64 10.33 0.62 -6.75
CA LEU A 64 9.56 1.85 -6.55
C LEU A 64 10.32 2.80 -5.61
N ALA A 65 10.12 4.11 -5.78
CA ALA A 65 10.64 5.10 -4.85
C ALA A 65 10.07 4.89 -3.44
N GLY A 66 10.93 5.02 -2.43
CA GLY A 66 10.58 4.87 -1.00
C GLY A 66 9.97 6.10 -0.36
#